data_AF-A0A1J7I5V9-F1
#
_entry.id   AF-A0A1J7I5V9-F1
#
_cell.length_a   1.000
_cell.length_b   1.000
_cell.length_c   1.000
_cell.angle_alpha   90.00
_cell.angle_beta   90.00
_cell.angle_gamma   90.00
#
_symmetry.space_group_name_H-M   'P 1'
#
loop_
_entity.id
_entity.type
_entity.pdbx_description
1 polymer ?
#
loop_
_entity_poly.entity_id
_entity_poly.type
_entity_poly.pdbx_seq_one_letter_code
_entity_poly.pdbx_strand_id
1 'polypeptide(L)'
;MGIFKATTALLAAIGSAAAAPTPEAQDVSATTKYCDAASTICYSEFTSTNSIAYRIAIPDTATASAPFDVLLQIVAPKATGWAAIAWGGQMAYNPLTVAWPNGASVVVSSRRAT
;
A
#
# COMPACT_ATOMS: atom_id res chain seq x y z
N MET A 1 21.88 -40.22 -38.70
CA MET A 1 21.06 -41.36 -38.26
C MET A 1 20.56 -41.10 -36.86
N GLY A 2 19.28 -40.95 -36.53
CA GLY A 2 18.01 -40.96 -37.24
C GLY A 2 16.99 -40.42 -36.22
N ILE A 3 16.38 -39.26 -36.45
CA ILE A 3 14.99 -39.11 -36.92
C ILE A 3 14.06 -40.26 -36.49
N PHE A 4 13.36 -40.08 -35.37
CA PHE A 4 12.09 -40.77 -35.12
C PHE A 4 11.02 -39.73 -34.82
N LYS A 5 10.08 -39.61 -35.77
CA LYS A 5 8.80 -38.90 -35.66
C LYS A 5 7.75 -39.89 -35.13
N ALA A 6 6.91 -39.44 -34.19
CA ALA A 6 5.60 -40.00 -33.86
C ALA A 6 4.79 -38.84 -33.22
N THR A 7 3.99 -38.05 -33.93
CA THR A 7 2.64 -38.27 -34.50
C THR A 7 1.56 -38.59 -33.45
N THR A 8 0.84 -37.52 -33.07
CA THR A 8 -0.60 -37.39 -32.73
C THR A 8 -1.18 -38.01 -31.44
N ALA A 9 -1.76 -37.16 -30.59
CA ALA A 9 -3.12 -37.33 -30.04
C ALA A 9 -3.64 -36.00 -29.47
N LEU A 10 -4.61 -35.42 -30.16
CA LEU A 10 -5.44 -34.31 -29.71
C LEU A 10 -6.43 -34.87 -28.66
N LEU A 11 -6.34 -34.40 -27.40
CA LEU A 11 -7.42 -34.52 -26.43
C LEU A 11 -7.83 -33.12 -25.98
N ALA A 12 -9.02 -32.70 -26.44
CA ALA A 12 -9.73 -31.54 -25.90
C ALA A 12 -10.31 -31.93 -24.52
N ALA A 13 -9.66 -31.47 -23.45
CA ALA A 13 -10.25 -31.48 -22.12
C ALA A 13 -10.86 -30.11 -21.84
N ILE A 14 -12.19 -30.06 -21.91
CA ILE A 14 -13.03 -28.97 -21.42
C ILE A 14 -12.97 -29.07 -19.90
N GLY A 15 -12.20 -28.19 -19.25
CA GLY A 15 -11.94 -28.25 -17.82
C GLY A 15 -11.92 -26.87 -17.22
N SER A 16 -13.07 -26.47 -16.68
CA SER A 16 -13.34 -25.46 -15.66
C SER A 16 -12.29 -24.36 -15.47
N ALA A 17 -12.68 -23.12 -15.80
CA ALA A 17 -11.99 -21.90 -15.38
C ALA A 17 -12.01 -21.80 -13.84
N ALA A 18 -11.02 -22.41 -13.19
CA ALA A 18 -10.59 -21.99 -11.87
C ALA A 18 -9.74 -20.73 -12.07
N ALA A 19 -10.39 -19.57 -12.00
CA ALA A 19 -9.67 -18.33 -11.75
C ALA A 19 -9.01 -18.46 -10.37
N ALA A 20 -7.78 -18.97 -10.35
CA ALA A 20 -6.93 -18.89 -9.18
C ALA A 20 -6.78 -17.40 -8.85
N PRO A 21 -6.89 -16.99 -7.57
CA PRO A 21 -6.45 -15.66 -7.19
C PRO A 21 -4.97 -15.59 -7.53
N THR A 22 -4.62 -14.89 -8.61
CA THR A 22 -3.25 -14.43 -8.80
C THR A 22 -2.95 -13.59 -7.57
N PRO A 23 -1.96 -13.96 -6.73
CA PRO A 23 -1.41 -13.00 -5.80
C PRO A 23 -0.91 -11.87 -6.69
N GLU A 24 -1.60 -10.73 -6.68
CA GLU A 24 -1.02 -9.51 -7.19
C GLU A 24 0.28 -9.36 -6.42
N ALA A 25 1.40 -9.58 -7.10
CA ALA A 25 2.69 -9.25 -6.54
C ALA A 25 2.63 -7.76 -6.24
N GLN A 26 2.42 -7.42 -4.97
CA GLN A 26 2.51 -6.04 -4.53
C GLN A 26 3.95 -5.65 -4.78
N ASP A 27 4.15 -4.84 -5.81
CA ASP A 27 5.42 -4.17 -6.05
C ASP A 27 5.71 -3.37 -4.78
N VAL A 28 6.61 -3.90 -3.94
CA VAL A 28 6.96 -3.30 -2.66
C VAL A 28 7.76 -2.06 -3.01
N SER A 29 7.06 -0.96 -3.24
CA SER A 29 7.71 0.28 -3.60
C SER A 29 8.71 0.65 -2.52
N ALA A 30 9.94 0.92 -2.94
CA ALA A 30 11.05 1.14 -2.03
C ALA A 30 10.73 2.26 -1.03
N THR A 31 10.79 1.93 0.27
CA THR A 31 10.65 2.90 1.36
C THR A 31 12.03 3.39 1.79
N THR A 32 12.15 4.65 2.18
CA THR A 32 13.39 5.24 2.68
C THR A 32 13.23 5.74 4.12
N LYS A 33 14.31 5.76 4.90
CA LYS A 33 14.30 6.32 6.25
C LYS A 33 14.35 7.85 6.18
N TYR A 34 13.39 8.52 6.80
CA TYR A 34 13.34 9.98 6.92
C TYR A 34 13.33 10.38 8.40
N CYS A 35 14.32 11.14 8.87
CA CYS A 35 14.34 11.65 10.25
C CYS A 35 14.01 13.15 10.25
N ASP A 36 12.94 13.51 10.96
CA ASP A 36 12.56 14.90 11.14
C ASP A 36 13.47 15.57 12.16
N ALA A 37 14.14 16.64 11.73
CA ALA A 37 15.06 17.40 12.57
C ALA A 37 14.34 18.13 13.72
N ALA A 38 13.06 18.46 13.57
CA ALA A 38 12.31 19.19 14.58
C ALA A 38 11.80 18.28 15.72
N SER A 39 11.28 17.10 15.38
CA SER A 39 10.72 16.16 16.36
C SER A 39 11.70 15.07 16.82
N THR A 40 12.85 14.90 16.17
CA THR A 40 13.79 13.77 16.41
C THR A 40 13.17 12.39 16.09
N ILE A 41 12.03 12.36 15.40
CA ILE A 41 11.32 11.13 15.04
C ILE A 41 11.79 10.67 13.66
N CYS A 42 12.11 9.39 13.53
CA CYS A 42 12.42 8.77 12.25
C CYS A 42 11.22 7.97 11.73
N TYR A 43 10.88 8.20 10.47
CA TYR A 43 9.76 7.61 9.75
C TYR A 43 10.29 6.69 8.65
N SER A 44 9.50 5.69 8.31
CA SER A 44 9.57 5.03 7.00
C SER A 44 8.76 5.86 6.00
N GLU A 45 9.40 6.36 4.97
CA GLU A 45 8.82 7.23 3.94
C GLU A 45 8.61 6.48 2.63
N PHE A 46 7.42 6.65 2.05
CA PHE A 46 7.11 6.31 0.67
C PHE A 46 6.62 7.57 -0.06
N THR A 47 7.20 7.87 -1.22
CA THR A 47 6.75 8.99 -2.06
C THR A 47 6.03 8.47 -3.29
N SER A 48 4.79 8.89 -3.47
CA SER A 48 3.97 8.54 -4.63
C SER A 48 4.37 9.33 -5.89
N THR A 49 3.91 8.86 -7.05
CA THR A 49 4.07 9.55 -8.34
C THR A 49 3.48 10.96 -8.37
N ASN A 50 2.49 11.24 -7.51
CA ASN A 50 1.87 12.56 -7.36
C ASN A 50 2.64 13.48 -6.38
N SER A 51 3.88 13.13 -6.05
CA SER A 51 4.74 13.87 -5.11
C SER A 51 4.15 14.02 -3.70
N ILE A 52 3.30 13.07 -3.28
CA ILE A 52 2.83 12.97 -1.90
C ILE A 52 3.73 12.00 -1.15
N ALA A 53 4.34 12.47 -0.07
CA ALA A 53 5.13 11.65 0.83
C ALA A 53 4.26 11.15 1.99
N TYR A 54 4.22 9.83 2.15
CA TYR A 54 3.58 9.12 3.25
C TYR A 54 4.66 8.63 4.20
N ARG A 55 4.57 9.04 5.45
CA ARG A 55 5.56 8.76 6.48
C ARG A 55 4.88 8.09 7.67
N ILE A 56 5.39 6.93 8.06
CA ILE A 56 4.86 6.17 9.19
C ILE A 56 6.01 5.89 10.15
N ALA A 57 5.81 6.21 11.43
CA ALA A 57 6.69 5.81 12.51
C ALA A 57 5.92 4.94 13.50
N ILE A 58 6.58 3.86 13.93
CA ILE A 58 6.11 2.91 14.92
C ILE A 58 7.05 3.02 16.12
N PRO A 59 6.56 2.95 17.37
CA PRO A 59 7.40 2.97 18.55
C PRO A 59 8.40 1.79 18.56
N ASP A 60 9.63 2.02 19.03
CA ASP A 60 10.65 0.96 19.15
C ASP A 60 10.24 -0.13 20.16
N THR A 61 9.32 0.18 21.06
CA THR A 61 8.75 -0.74 22.06
C THR A 61 7.57 -1.56 21.51
N ALA A 62 7.13 -1.30 20.27
CA ALA A 62 6.04 -2.03 19.66
C ALA A 62 6.40 -3.51 19.51
N THR A 63 5.46 -4.37 19.86
CA THR A 63 5.58 -5.82 19.64
C THR A 63 4.41 -6.28 18.79
N ALA A 64 4.61 -7.36 18.04
CA ALA A 64 3.58 -7.88 17.13
C ALA A 64 2.29 -8.33 17.84
N SER A 65 2.35 -8.58 19.15
CA SER A 65 1.24 -9.13 19.95
C SER A 65 0.51 -8.09 20.79
N ALA A 66 0.95 -6.83 20.79
CA ALA A 66 0.36 -5.77 21.60
C ALA A 66 -0.08 -4.59 20.72
N PRO A 67 -1.19 -3.91 21.07
CA PRO A 67 -1.57 -2.69 20.38
C PRO A 67 -0.52 -1.59 20.63
N PHE A 68 -0.28 -0.77 19.62
CA PHE A 68 0.57 0.40 19.69
C PHE A 68 -0.03 1.51 18.84
N ASP A 69 0.30 2.74 19.19
CA ASP A 69 -0.05 3.91 18.39
C ASP A 69 0.98 4.13 17.29
N VAL A 70 0.53 4.71 16.18
CA VAL A 70 1.38 5.04 15.04
C VAL A 70 1.35 6.53 14.78
N LEU A 71 2.48 7.08 14.36
CA LEU A 71 2.55 8.44 13.85
C LEU A 71 2.47 8.40 12.32
N LEU A 72 1.47 9.06 11.77
CA LEU A 72 1.27 9.24 10.35
C LEU A 72 1.52 10.69 9.98
N GLN A 73 2.39 10.92 9.00
CA GLN A 73 2.57 12.22 8.36
C GLN A 73 2.31 12.08 6.85
N ILE A 74 1.43 12.93 6.35
CA ILE A 74 1.13 13.06 4.92
C ILE A 74 1.61 14.44 4.48
N VAL A 75 2.64 14.48 3.63
CA VAL A 75 3.16 15.72 3.05
C VAL A 75 2.74 15.76 1.59
N ALA A 76 1.78 16.63 1.28
CA ALA A 76 1.23 16.76 -0.06
C ALA A 76 1.42 18.19 -0.60
N PRO A 77 1.52 18.37 -1.93
CA PRO A 77 1.45 19.68 -2.56
C PRO A 77 0.15 20.41 -2.19
N LYS A 78 0.18 21.74 -2.06
CA LYS A 78 -1.02 22.55 -1.73
C LYS A 78 -2.16 22.44 -2.75
N ALA A 79 -1.84 22.08 -3.99
CA ALA A 79 -2.82 21.86 -5.05
C ALA A 79 -3.58 20.53 -4.88
N THR A 80 -3.09 19.61 -4.05
CA THR A 80 -3.74 18.33 -3.77
C THR A 80 -4.96 18.56 -2.88
N GLY A 81 -6.16 18.32 -3.42
CA GLY A 81 -7.42 18.55 -2.69
C GLY A 81 -7.60 17.66 -1.47
N TRP A 82 -7.13 16.41 -1.52
CA TRP A 82 -7.11 15.48 -0.40
C TRP A 82 -6.07 14.38 -0.65
N ALA A 83 -5.61 13.75 0.43
CA ALA A 83 -4.75 12.57 0.39
C ALA A 83 -5.23 11.55 1.42
N ALA A 84 -4.99 10.27 1.16
CA ALA A 84 -5.45 9.21 2.04
C ALA A 84 -4.50 8.02 2.07
N ILE A 85 -4.59 7.24 3.14
CA ILE A 85 -3.93 5.95 3.28
C ILE A 85 -4.97 4.86 3.59
N ALA A 86 -4.81 3.72 2.94
CA ALA A 86 -5.52 2.49 3.27
C ALA A 86 -4.59 1.58 4.09
N TRP A 87 -4.92 1.35 5.36
CA TRP A 87 -4.04 0.64 6.28
C TRP A 87 -3.83 -0.84 5.91
N GLY A 88 -4.76 -1.43 5.13
CA GLY A 88 -4.64 -2.78 4.58
C GLY A 88 -4.30 -2.84 3.10
N GLY A 89 -3.83 -1.74 2.49
CA GLY A 89 -3.38 -1.71 1.09
C GLY A 89 -4.47 -1.70 0.02
N GLN A 90 -5.74 -1.91 0.38
CA GLN A 90 -6.89 -1.88 -0.53
C GLN A 90 -8.01 -1.01 0.05
N MET A 91 -8.85 -0.42 -0.81
CA MET A 91 -9.90 0.52 -0.37
C MET A 91 -11.02 -0.17 0.43
N ALA A 92 -11.53 -1.29 -0.10
CA ALA A 92 -12.66 -1.99 0.50
C ALA A 92 -12.24 -2.74 1.77
N TYR A 93 -13.14 -2.78 2.75
CA TYR A 93 -13.03 -3.52 4.01
C TYR A 93 -11.87 -3.14 4.94
N ASN A 94 -11.07 -2.15 4.58
CA ASN A 94 -9.95 -1.66 5.39
C ASN A 94 -10.24 -0.30 6.05
N PRO A 95 -9.61 -0.02 7.20
CA PRO A 95 -9.56 1.34 7.73
C PRO A 95 -8.85 2.27 6.74
N LEU A 96 -9.43 3.45 6.55
CA LEU A 96 -8.89 4.52 5.72
C LEU A 96 -8.69 5.76 6.59
N THR A 97 -7.54 6.42 6.45
CA THR A 97 -7.34 7.77 7.00
C THR A 97 -7.27 8.75 5.85
N VAL A 98 -8.20 9.70 5.81
CA VAL A 98 -8.30 10.73 4.76
C VAL A 98 -8.04 12.10 5.37
N ALA A 99 -7.22 12.92 4.71
CA ALA A 99 -6.91 14.28 5.14
C ALA A 99 -7.03 15.28 3.99
N TRP A 100 -7.48 16.50 4.29
CA TRP A 100 -7.55 17.60 3.34
C TRP A 100 -7.31 18.96 4.01
N PRO A 101 -6.76 19.94 3.28
CA PRO A 101 -6.63 21.30 3.79
C PRO A 101 -8.00 21.97 3.93
N ASN A 102 -8.17 22.75 4.99
CA ASN A 102 -9.27 23.68 5.20
C ASN A 102 -8.70 25.03 5.64
N GLY A 103 -8.39 25.90 4.67
CA GLY A 103 -7.68 27.15 4.92
C GLY A 103 -6.27 26.90 5.47
N ALA A 104 -5.97 27.45 6.65
CA ALA A 104 -4.70 27.25 7.36
C ALA A 104 -4.67 26.00 8.26
N SER A 105 -5.77 25.24 8.31
CA SER A 105 -5.89 24.03 9.12
C SER A 105 -6.00 22.78 8.23
N VAL A 106 -5.85 21.60 8.84
CA VAL A 106 -6.06 20.31 8.18
C VAL A 106 -7.22 19.60 8.86
N VAL A 107 -8.10 19.01 8.07
CA VAL A 107 -9.15 18.12 8.56
C VAL A 107 -8.73 16.68 8.28
N VAL A 108 -8.86 15.82 9.28
CA VAL A 108 -8.57 14.38 9.19
C VAL A 108 -9.81 13.59 9.55
N SER A 109 -10.09 12.53 8.80
CA SER A 109 -11.27 11.69 8.97
C SER A 109 -10.92 10.21 8.80
N SER A 110 -11.30 9.40 9.77
CA SER A 110 -11.28 7.94 9.66
C SER A 110 -12.52 7.46 8.91
N ARG A 111 -12.32 6.59 7.92
CA ARG A 111 -13.38 6.05 7.05
C ARG A 111 -13.21 4.56 6.83
N ARG A 112 -14.25 3.94 6.26
CA ARG A 112 -14.24 2.56 5.78
C ARG A 112 -15.17 2.45 4.57
N ALA A 113 -14.78 1.68 3.56
CA ALA A 113 -15.61 1.36 2.41
C ALA A 113 -16.01 -0.13 2.44
N THR A 114 -17.17 -0.46 1.86
CA THR A 114 -17.72 -1.82 1.72
C THR A 114 -17.97 -2.14 0.27
#